data_AF-A0A177WTY4-F1
#
_entry.id   AF-A0A177WTY4-F1
#
_cell.length_a   1.000
_cell.length_b   1.000
_cell.length_c   1.000
_cell.angle_alpha   90.00
_cell.angle_beta   90.00
_cell.angle_gamma   90.00
#
_symmetry.space_group_name_H-M   'P 1'
#
loop_
_entity.id
_entity.type
_entity.pdbx_description
1 polymer ?
#
loop_
_entity_poly.entity_id
_entity_poly.type
_entity_poly.pdbx_seq_one_letter_code
_entity_poly.pdbx_strand_id
1 'polypeptide(L)'
;MNFLKHETVKIVGQDTYNKNVRRNNYLGHQDLVEGYEFRFSKTSFKQSLPLHIGFQVYQLAKLRMLQFYYDFIDYYVDRSDFQYCIMDTDSAYFAISGDSLQDVVKPHLLDEFQQQKKYWFGRDDTPANKLYDSRTPGLFKLEYEGDCIISLASKMHYCNEKKFSSKGISKNQNEITKQKTGFTSAEKLYRKLNKEIPLSQIKTFLQQQEVYQLHRQQRKAPVYSPITVYSINDQWQIDLIDLSRYAKWNSGYKYLLCVIDVFSRRTFVVAMKKKSDSTEAMKKVLDIEKSILIQSDNGTEFLNGAFQRLLTSKGVRHITVEVGDHKRQGIIERFNRTLENIIALYQEARRTNTYIDVLEDIVYSYNHTYHRGINGIPQQLYLGNPSTGTMNVKIEKNAIGVGDKVRLLKTRQAFRKGYEPKYSHTIYKVISGNGYSYFIADDDGNILPKAYKYYELQRIESTQRFHTESRQREPRMTNKERRNKRELEELAYIHCIKNWDSYSVDEQEQLRKWYRDYYAKNKQAERKRYRDYYAANTEAEKERAKKYKKTKQSENNV
;
A
#
# COMPACT_ATOMS: atom_id res chain seq x y z
N MET A 1 49.04 4.50 6.04
CA MET A 1 47.71 4.52 5.40
C MET A 1 46.65 4.69 6.48
N ASN A 2 45.70 5.61 6.32
CA ASN A 2 44.69 5.90 7.34
C ASN A 2 43.55 4.87 7.28
N PHE A 3 43.63 3.81 8.09
CA PHE A 3 42.72 2.65 8.09
C PHE A 3 41.24 3.01 8.32
N LEU A 4 40.97 4.16 8.97
CA LEU A 4 39.62 4.65 9.27
C LEU A 4 38.79 5.04 8.03
N LYS A 5 39.41 5.19 6.84
CA LYS A 5 38.66 5.52 5.63
C LYS A 5 37.83 4.36 5.06
N HIS A 6 38.20 3.10 5.31
CA HIS A 6 37.66 1.94 4.57
C HIS A 6 36.86 0.92 5.43
N GLU A 7 36.86 1.06 6.75
CA GLU A 7 36.17 0.14 7.66
C GLU A 7 35.11 0.85 8.51
N THR A 8 34.13 0.07 8.98
CA THR A 8 33.11 0.49 9.95
C THR A 8 33.26 -0.32 11.21
N VAL A 9 33.40 0.37 12.34
CA VAL A 9 33.60 -0.24 13.65
C VAL A 9 32.32 -0.11 14.47
N LYS A 10 31.93 -1.17 15.18
CA LYS A 10 30.72 -1.18 16.00
C LYS A 10 30.92 -2.00 17.27
N ILE A 11 30.68 -1.39 18.42
CA ILE A 11 30.67 -2.10 19.71
C ILE A 11 29.32 -2.82 19.87
N VAL A 12 29.37 -4.10 20.20
CA VAL A 12 28.21 -4.99 20.32
C VAL A 12 28.32 -5.85 21.57
N GLY A 13 27.21 -5.97 22.30
CA GLY A 13 27.14 -6.88 23.44
C GLY A 13 27.01 -8.35 23.02
N GLN A 14 27.27 -9.27 23.97
CA GLN A 14 27.24 -10.72 23.78
C GLN A 14 25.99 -11.22 23.03
N ASP A 15 24.83 -10.68 23.37
CA ASP A 15 23.51 -11.07 22.84
C ASP A 15 23.42 -10.93 21.31
N THR A 16 24.22 -10.04 20.72
CA THR A 16 24.21 -9.77 19.29
C THR A 16 25.47 -10.26 18.58
N TYR A 17 26.39 -10.92 19.29
CA TYR A 17 27.63 -11.46 18.74
C TYR A 17 27.36 -12.34 17.51
N ASN A 18 26.53 -13.37 17.68
CA ASN A 18 26.19 -14.30 16.61
C ASN A 18 25.62 -13.57 15.40
N LYS A 19 24.68 -12.63 15.60
CA LYS A 19 24.06 -11.84 14.53
C LYS A 19 25.09 -11.01 13.75
N ASN A 20 26.08 -10.44 14.42
CA ASN A 20 27.08 -9.58 13.80
C ASN A 20 28.19 -10.39 13.09
N VAL A 21 28.57 -11.56 13.62
CA VAL A 21 29.43 -12.54 12.90
C VAL A 21 28.74 -13.07 11.63
N ARG A 22 27.40 -13.12 11.57
CA ARG A 22 26.68 -13.58 10.36
C ARG A 22 26.65 -12.58 9.21
N ARG A 23 27.12 -11.35 9.39
CA ARG A 23 27.03 -10.33 8.33
C ARG A 23 28.08 -10.59 7.26
N ASN A 24 27.69 -10.46 6.00
CA ASN A 24 28.57 -10.72 4.84
C ASN A 24 29.78 -9.77 4.76
N ASN A 25 29.74 -8.63 5.44
CA ASN A 25 30.83 -7.65 5.47
C ASN A 25 31.65 -7.69 6.76
N TYR A 26 31.53 -8.74 7.57
CA TYR A 26 32.29 -8.90 8.82
C TYR A 26 33.77 -9.21 8.54
N LEU A 27 34.68 -8.47 9.19
CA LEU A 27 36.13 -8.61 9.03
C LEU A 27 36.81 -9.22 10.27
N GLY A 28 36.35 -8.86 11.46
CA GLY A 28 36.97 -9.30 12.71
C GLY A 28 36.35 -8.61 13.91
N HIS A 29 36.68 -9.03 15.13
CA HIS A 29 36.33 -8.30 16.34
C HIS A 29 37.46 -8.39 17.37
N GLN A 30 37.43 -7.47 18.32
CA GLN A 30 38.27 -7.46 19.52
C GLN A 30 37.39 -7.48 20.76
N ASP A 31 37.81 -8.23 21.77
CA ASP A 31 37.12 -8.32 23.04
C ASP A 31 37.38 -7.03 23.84
N LEU A 32 36.33 -6.42 24.37
CA LEU A 32 36.39 -5.27 25.27
C LEU A 32 35.94 -5.68 26.68
N VAL A 33 36.22 -4.82 27.67
CA VAL A 33 35.81 -5.04 29.07
C VAL A 33 34.29 -5.26 29.20
N GLU A 34 33.50 -4.57 28.35
CA GLU A 34 32.05 -4.82 28.21
C GLU A 34 31.67 -4.98 26.72
N GLY A 35 31.70 -6.22 26.24
CA GLY A 35 31.27 -6.60 24.89
C GLY A 35 32.40 -6.71 23.89
N TYR A 36 32.10 -6.49 22.61
CA TYR A 36 33.03 -6.73 21.51
C TYR A 36 33.03 -5.56 20.54
N GLU A 37 34.21 -5.13 20.14
CA GLU A 37 34.37 -4.20 19.03
C GLU A 37 34.43 -4.97 17.71
N PHE A 38 33.36 -4.93 16.93
CA PHE A 38 33.29 -5.55 15.61
C PHE A 38 33.74 -4.60 14.51
N ARG A 39 34.59 -5.10 13.61
CA ARG A 39 35.03 -4.43 12.38
C ARG A 39 34.33 -5.04 11.18
N PHE A 40 33.82 -4.17 10.32
CA PHE A 40 33.14 -4.52 9.07
C PHE A 40 33.73 -3.74 7.90
N SER A 41 33.81 -4.35 6.72
CA SER A 41 34.11 -3.62 5.49
C SER A 41 32.96 -2.67 5.15
N LYS A 42 33.27 -1.44 4.73
CA LYS A 42 32.25 -0.51 4.25
C LYS A 42 31.65 -1.05 2.96
N THR A 43 30.37 -1.41 3.00
CA THR A 43 29.60 -1.70 1.79
C THR A 43 29.18 -0.40 1.13
N SER A 44 29.92 0.05 0.11
CA SER A 44 29.38 0.92 -0.92
C SER A 44 29.20 0.09 -2.20
N PHE A 45 27.97 -0.01 -2.68
CA PHE A 45 27.71 -0.48 -4.02
C PHE A 45 27.09 0.69 -4.78
N LYS A 46 27.59 0.98 -5.98
CA LYS A 46 26.91 1.87 -6.93
C LYS A 46 26.11 0.93 -7.85
N GLN A 47 24.79 0.81 -7.68
CA GLN A 47 24.01 -0.05 -8.61
C GLN A 47 23.89 0.70 -9.92
N SER A 48 24.69 0.28 -10.88
CA SER A 48 24.45 0.62 -12.29
C SER A 48 23.37 -0.28 -12.90
N LEU A 49 23.00 -1.41 -12.28
CA LEU A 49 21.91 -2.30 -12.75
C LEU A 49 21.30 -3.16 -11.60
N PRO A 50 20.21 -2.71 -10.96
CA PRO A 50 19.52 -3.48 -9.91
C PRO A 50 18.60 -4.61 -10.41
N LEU A 51 17.99 -4.45 -11.59
CA LEU A 51 16.89 -5.32 -12.03
C LEU A 51 17.35 -6.69 -12.54
N HIS A 52 18.42 -6.76 -13.33
CA HIS A 52 18.89 -8.03 -13.91
C HIS A 52 19.40 -9.02 -12.87
N ILE A 53 20.14 -8.57 -11.85
CA ILE A 53 20.65 -9.44 -10.78
C ILE A 53 19.49 -9.98 -9.92
N GLY A 54 18.53 -9.12 -9.54
CA GLY A 54 17.36 -9.55 -8.80
C GLY A 54 16.53 -10.57 -9.59
N PHE A 55 16.30 -10.32 -10.88
CA PHE A 55 15.60 -11.23 -11.76
C PHE A 55 16.31 -12.58 -11.90
N GLN A 56 17.64 -12.59 -12.08
CA GLN A 56 18.44 -13.80 -12.20
C GLN A 56 18.43 -14.65 -10.91
N VAL A 57 18.52 -14.03 -9.72
CA VAL A 57 18.43 -14.76 -8.45
C VAL A 57 17.06 -15.42 -8.28
N TYR A 58 15.96 -14.72 -8.60
CA TYR A 58 14.62 -15.30 -8.54
C TYR A 58 14.40 -16.40 -9.58
N GLN A 59 14.94 -16.25 -10.79
CA GLN A 59 14.87 -17.30 -11.82
C GLN A 59 15.67 -18.54 -11.42
N LEU A 60 16.88 -18.38 -10.87
CA LEU A 60 17.71 -19.49 -10.41
C LEU A 60 17.09 -20.21 -9.20
N ALA A 61 16.44 -19.49 -8.28
CA ALA A 61 15.71 -20.11 -7.17
C ALA A 61 14.52 -20.97 -7.66
N LYS A 62 13.76 -20.46 -8.64
CA LYS A 62 12.68 -21.22 -9.28
C LYS A 62 13.20 -22.45 -10.03
N LEU A 63 14.31 -22.30 -10.76
CA LEU A 63 14.96 -23.42 -11.44
C LEU A 63 15.41 -24.48 -10.44
N ARG A 64 16.04 -24.08 -9.33
CA ARG A 64 16.45 -25.00 -8.26
C ARG A 64 15.26 -25.72 -7.62
N MET A 65 14.11 -25.06 -7.50
CA MET A 65 12.86 -25.68 -7.02
C MET A 65 12.30 -26.72 -7.99
N LEU A 66 12.34 -26.44 -9.29
CA LEU A 66 11.95 -27.43 -10.32
C LEU A 66 12.91 -28.63 -10.34
N GLN A 67 14.21 -28.39 -10.26
CA GLN A 67 15.22 -29.44 -10.13
C GLN A 67 14.96 -30.30 -8.88
N PHE A 68 14.63 -29.68 -7.74
CA PHE A 68 14.30 -30.44 -6.54
C PHE A 68 13.04 -31.30 -6.69
N TYR A 69 12.04 -30.81 -7.42
CA TYR A 69 10.83 -31.58 -7.67
C TYR A 69 11.09 -32.78 -8.60
N TYR A 70 11.69 -32.55 -9.76
CA TYR A 70 11.87 -33.58 -10.79
C TYR A 70 13.11 -34.45 -10.56
N ASP A 71 14.26 -33.85 -10.27
CA ASP A 71 15.54 -34.56 -10.16
C ASP A 71 15.75 -35.20 -8.78
N PHE A 72 14.87 -34.89 -7.80
CA PHE A 72 14.98 -35.43 -6.45
C PHE A 72 13.66 -36.07 -5.98
N ILE A 73 12.59 -35.31 -5.76
CA ILE A 73 11.36 -35.88 -5.17
C ILE A 73 10.71 -36.92 -6.09
N ASP A 74 10.47 -36.60 -7.36
CA ASP A 74 9.84 -37.52 -8.33
C ASP A 74 10.70 -38.76 -8.65
N TYR A 75 12.03 -38.56 -8.68
CA TYR A 75 12.96 -39.66 -8.92
C TYR A 75 12.97 -40.65 -7.76
N TYR A 76 13.14 -40.18 -6.52
CA TYR A 76 13.32 -41.04 -5.35
C TYR A 76 12.03 -41.51 -4.67
N VAL A 77 10.91 -40.80 -4.82
CA VAL A 77 9.64 -41.12 -4.13
C VAL A 77 8.61 -41.55 -5.17
N ASP A 78 7.79 -42.57 -4.88
CA ASP A 78 6.71 -42.97 -5.79
C ASP A 78 5.62 -41.90 -5.85
N ARG A 79 5.01 -41.71 -7.02
CA ARG A 79 3.93 -40.74 -7.21
C ARG A 79 2.69 -41.04 -6.37
N SER A 80 2.46 -42.29 -5.98
CA SER A 80 1.38 -42.62 -5.03
C SER A 80 1.67 -42.16 -3.60
N ASP A 81 2.93 -41.95 -3.26
CA ASP A 81 3.39 -41.72 -1.88
C ASP A 81 3.67 -40.25 -1.56
N PHE A 82 3.48 -39.33 -2.50
CA PHE A 82 3.51 -37.91 -2.21
C PHE A 82 2.51 -37.09 -3.04
N GLN A 83 1.96 -36.05 -2.41
CA GLN A 83 1.17 -35.02 -3.04
C GLN A 83 1.84 -33.67 -2.87
N TYR A 84 2.02 -32.95 -3.99
CA TYR A 84 2.47 -31.57 -3.94
C TYR A 84 1.32 -30.66 -3.52
N CYS A 85 1.44 -30.01 -2.36
CA CYS A 85 0.34 -29.26 -1.76
C CYS A 85 0.35 -27.79 -2.20
N ILE A 86 1.50 -27.11 -2.09
CA ILE A 86 1.64 -25.68 -2.46
C ILE A 86 3.10 -25.28 -2.69
N MET A 87 3.31 -24.29 -3.57
CA MET A 87 4.60 -23.62 -3.80
C MET A 87 4.47 -22.11 -3.55
N ASP A 88 5.46 -21.52 -2.88
CA ASP A 88 5.74 -20.07 -2.93
C ASP A 88 7.08 -19.83 -3.65
N THR A 89 7.55 -18.58 -3.68
CA THR A 89 8.72 -18.16 -4.46
C THR A 89 10.02 -18.89 -4.08
N ASP A 90 10.16 -19.28 -2.81
CA ASP A 90 11.37 -19.87 -2.22
C ASP A 90 11.07 -21.00 -1.20
N SER A 91 9.85 -21.55 -1.23
CA SER A 91 9.41 -22.66 -0.36
C SER A 91 8.37 -23.53 -1.05
N ALA A 92 8.31 -24.80 -0.64
CA ALA A 92 7.37 -25.80 -1.14
C ALA A 92 6.91 -26.72 -0.01
N TYR A 93 5.68 -27.19 -0.08
CA TYR A 93 5.07 -28.08 0.91
C TYR A 93 4.53 -29.32 0.22
N PHE A 94 4.90 -30.47 0.75
CA PHE A 94 4.55 -31.80 0.25
C PHE A 94 3.84 -32.56 1.38
N ALA A 95 2.78 -33.27 1.05
CA ALA A 95 2.27 -34.35 1.88
C ALA A 95 2.89 -35.65 1.41
N ILE A 96 3.31 -36.49 2.34
CA ILE A 96 3.86 -37.82 2.06
C ILE A 96 3.05 -38.87 2.83
N SER A 97 3.04 -40.11 2.36
CA SER A 97 2.29 -41.21 2.98
C SER A 97 2.96 -41.79 4.24
N GLY A 98 4.26 -41.58 4.43
CA GLY A 98 5.05 -42.05 5.58
C GLY A 98 5.40 -40.95 6.60
N ASP A 99 5.93 -41.37 7.75
CA ASP A 99 6.28 -40.47 8.87
C ASP A 99 7.47 -39.55 8.56
N SER A 100 8.37 -39.97 7.66
CA SER A 100 9.49 -39.17 7.20
C SER A 100 9.73 -39.34 5.71
N LEU A 101 10.44 -38.38 5.10
CA LEU A 101 10.78 -38.44 3.68
C LEU A 101 11.58 -39.71 3.30
N GLN A 102 12.32 -40.29 4.25
CA GLN A 102 13.08 -41.52 4.02
C GLN A 102 12.19 -42.75 3.90
N ASP A 103 11.04 -42.77 4.59
CA ASP A 103 10.15 -43.93 4.65
C ASP A 103 9.40 -44.17 3.35
N VAL A 104 9.28 -43.12 2.52
CA VAL A 104 8.60 -43.15 1.22
C VAL A 104 9.58 -43.24 0.04
N VAL A 105 10.89 -43.35 0.30
CA VAL A 105 11.89 -43.53 -0.77
C VAL A 105 11.75 -44.93 -1.36
N LYS A 106 11.77 -45.03 -2.69
CA LYS A 106 11.76 -46.29 -3.43
C LYS A 106 12.89 -47.20 -2.90
N PRO A 107 12.59 -48.42 -2.39
CA PRO A 107 13.57 -49.22 -1.67
C PRO A 107 14.88 -49.48 -2.43
N HIS A 108 14.79 -49.67 -3.74
CA HIS A 108 15.95 -49.91 -4.60
C HIS A 108 16.84 -48.69 -4.87
N LEU A 109 16.39 -47.48 -4.50
CA LEU A 109 17.14 -46.23 -4.65
C LEU A 109 17.59 -45.65 -3.30
N LEU A 110 17.34 -46.33 -2.18
CA LEU A 110 17.60 -45.79 -0.85
C LEU A 110 19.10 -45.47 -0.62
N ASP A 111 20.00 -46.33 -1.09
CA ASP A 111 21.44 -46.11 -0.96
C ASP A 111 21.92 -44.91 -1.80
N GLU A 112 21.37 -44.74 -3.00
CA GLU A 112 21.64 -43.59 -3.86
C GLU A 112 21.09 -42.30 -3.23
N PHE A 113 19.86 -42.36 -2.72
CA PHE A 113 19.21 -41.26 -2.02
C PHE A 113 20.07 -40.74 -0.85
N GLN A 114 20.59 -41.62 -0.01
CA GLN A 114 21.43 -41.21 1.13
C GLN A 114 22.72 -40.51 0.68
N GLN A 115 23.32 -40.95 -0.43
CA GLN A 115 24.53 -40.33 -0.99
C GLN A 115 24.25 -38.96 -1.60
N GLN A 116 23.10 -38.79 -2.25
CA GLN A 116 22.71 -37.58 -2.97
C GLN A 116 22.03 -36.52 -2.07
N LYS A 117 21.44 -36.93 -0.94
CA LYS A 117 20.73 -36.06 0.03
C LYS A 117 21.52 -34.81 0.41
N LYS A 118 22.86 -34.93 0.54
CA LYS A 118 23.78 -33.84 0.91
C LYS A 118 23.84 -32.66 -0.07
N TYR A 119 23.44 -32.85 -1.33
CA TYR A 119 23.39 -31.78 -2.33
C TYR A 119 22.10 -30.97 -2.27
N TRP A 120 21.09 -31.49 -1.57
CA TRP A 120 19.76 -30.91 -1.50
C TRP A 120 19.43 -30.37 -0.11
N PHE A 121 19.89 -31.04 0.94
CA PHE A 121 19.64 -30.63 2.32
C PHE A 121 20.93 -30.32 3.08
N GLY A 122 20.84 -29.37 4.01
CA GLY A 122 21.93 -29.10 4.94
C GLY A 122 22.12 -30.25 5.93
N ARG A 123 23.35 -30.43 6.38
CA ARG A 123 23.69 -31.44 7.39
C ARG A 123 23.12 -31.04 8.76
N ASP A 124 22.64 -32.03 9.49
CA ASP A 124 22.11 -31.92 10.85
C ASP A 124 22.93 -32.72 11.88
N ASP A 125 24.02 -33.34 11.44
CA ASP A 125 24.97 -34.12 12.23
C ASP A 125 25.58 -33.32 13.40
N THR A 126 25.87 -32.04 13.16
CA THR A 126 26.36 -31.12 14.20
C THR A 126 25.69 -29.75 14.11
N PRO A 127 25.49 -29.05 15.26
CA PRO A 127 24.97 -27.68 15.26
C PRO A 127 25.80 -26.69 14.43
N ALA A 128 27.12 -26.93 14.31
CA ALA A 128 28.03 -26.10 13.51
C ALA A 128 27.82 -26.30 12.01
N ASN A 129 27.72 -27.55 11.53
CA ASN A 129 27.38 -27.85 10.14
C ASN A 129 25.99 -27.33 9.79
N LYS A 130 25.00 -27.56 10.66
CA LYS A 130 23.64 -27.02 10.51
C LYS A 130 23.65 -25.49 10.41
N LEU A 131 24.50 -24.80 11.18
CA LEU A 131 24.65 -23.35 11.12
C LEU A 131 25.39 -22.85 9.87
N TYR A 132 26.43 -23.55 9.42
CA TYR A 132 27.16 -23.22 8.20
C TYR A 132 26.27 -23.43 6.97
N ASP A 133 25.66 -24.60 6.86
CA ASP A 133 24.76 -24.99 5.77
C ASP A 133 23.48 -24.14 5.76
N SER A 134 23.10 -23.55 6.91
CA SER A 134 22.02 -22.54 6.95
C SER A 134 22.31 -21.27 6.14
N ARG A 135 23.56 -21.02 5.74
CA ARG A 135 23.96 -19.86 4.91
C ARG A 135 24.35 -20.26 3.50
N THR A 136 24.49 -21.56 3.22
CA THR A 136 24.84 -22.09 1.91
C THR A 136 23.65 -21.91 0.95
N PRO A 137 23.80 -21.12 -0.14
CA PRO A 137 22.75 -20.96 -1.13
C PRO A 137 22.46 -22.29 -1.85
N GLY A 138 21.18 -22.55 -2.16
CA GLY A 138 20.75 -23.72 -2.94
C GLY A 138 20.44 -24.99 -2.15
N LEU A 139 20.66 -25.00 -0.83
CA LEU A 139 20.21 -26.08 0.07
C LEU A 139 18.84 -25.77 0.67
N PHE A 140 17.95 -26.76 0.64
CA PHE A 140 16.61 -26.72 1.23
C PHE A 140 16.67 -26.97 2.74
N LYS A 141 15.74 -26.34 3.45
CA LYS A 141 15.65 -26.36 4.92
C LYS A 141 14.22 -26.69 5.30
N LEU A 142 14.07 -27.56 6.30
CA LEU A 142 12.75 -27.88 6.84
C LEU A 142 12.16 -26.63 7.51
N GLU A 143 11.09 -26.11 6.91
CA GLU A 143 10.41 -24.90 7.38
C GLU A 143 9.25 -25.21 8.34
N TYR A 144 8.64 -26.39 8.20
CA TYR A 144 7.53 -26.89 9.00
C TYR A 144 7.30 -28.38 8.73
N GLU A 145 6.85 -29.10 9.75
CA GLU A 145 6.43 -30.49 9.71
C GLU A 145 5.17 -30.64 10.56
N GLY A 146 4.21 -31.44 10.10
CA GLY A 146 2.95 -31.70 10.80
C GLY A 146 1.92 -32.36 9.90
N ASP A 147 0.80 -32.77 10.51
CA ASP A 147 -0.10 -33.78 9.94
C ASP A 147 -1.18 -33.21 9.01
N CYS A 148 -1.25 -31.88 8.86
CA CYS A 148 -2.31 -31.24 8.10
C CYS A 148 -1.86 -29.91 7.48
N ILE A 149 -2.22 -29.72 6.22
CA ILE A 149 -2.15 -28.44 5.51
C ILE A 149 -3.45 -28.19 4.77
N ILE A 150 -4.04 -27.02 5.00
CA ILE A 150 -5.19 -26.52 4.24
C ILE A 150 -4.71 -25.33 3.40
N SER A 151 -4.79 -25.45 2.08
CA SER A 151 -4.52 -24.35 1.17
C SER A 151 -5.78 -23.98 0.41
N LEU A 152 -6.21 -22.73 0.59
CA LEU A 152 -7.40 -22.20 -0.09
C LEU A 152 -7.03 -21.47 -1.40
N ALA A 153 -5.80 -20.99 -1.51
CA ALA A 153 -5.25 -20.30 -2.68
C ALA A 153 -3.71 -20.23 -2.58
N SER A 154 -3.05 -19.93 -3.70
CA SER A 154 -1.62 -19.64 -3.74
C SER A 154 -1.22 -18.60 -2.68
N LYS A 155 -0.30 -18.96 -1.78
CA LYS A 155 0.23 -18.17 -0.64
C LYS A 155 -0.74 -17.92 0.52
N MET A 156 -1.81 -18.70 0.60
CA MET A 156 -2.69 -18.78 1.77
C MET A 156 -2.80 -20.22 2.25
N HIS A 157 -2.09 -20.53 3.34
CA HIS A 157 -2.06 -21.86 3.91
C HIS A 157 -2.06 -21.85 5.43
N TYR A 158 -2.70 -22.88 5.97
CA TYR A 158 -2.85 -23.12 7.39
C TYR A 158 -2.40 -24.54 7.71
N CYS A 159 -1.48 -24.67 8.67
CA CYS A 159 -0.98 -25.95 9.15
C CYS A 159 -1.25 -26.07 10.66
N ASN A 160 -2.34 -26.79 10.98
CA ASN A 160 -2.75 -27.29 12.30
C ASN A 160 -2.37 -26.39 13.51
N GLU A 161 -2.93 -25.17 13.56
CA GLU A 161 -2.81 -24.15 14.63
C GLU A 161 -1.41 -23.56 14.88
N LYS A 162 -0.32 -24.26 14.53
CA LYS A 162 1.06 -23.85 14.80
C LYS A 162 1.64 -22.92 13.71
N LYS A 163 1.13 -23.01 12.48
CA LYS A 163 1.61 -22.18 11.37
C LYS A 163 0.48 -21.70 10.48
N PHE A 164 0.29 -20.38 10.46
CA PHE A 164 -0.60 -19.70 9.52
C PHE A 164 0.21 -18.74 8.65
N SER A 165 0.00 -18.79 7.34
CA SER A 165 0.56 -17.84 6.38
C SER A 165 -0.56 -17.26 5.52
N SER A 166 -0.67 -15.94 5.56
CA SER A 166 -1.49 -15.16 4.65
C SER A 166 -0.66 -13.98 4.19
N LYS A 167 -0.24 -13.99 2.93
CA LYS A 167 0.62 -12.93 2.39
C LYS A 167 -0.04 -11.56 2.57
N GLY A 168 0.68 -10.63 3.21
CA GLY A 168 0.20 -9.27 3.52
C GLY A 168 -0.31 -9.06 4.95
N ILE A 169 -0.30 -10.07 5.82
CA ILE A 169 -0.72 -9.96 7.23
C ILE A 169 0.46 -10.35 8.15
N SER A 170 0.79 -9.49 9.13
CA SER A 170 1.90 -9.72 10.07
C SER A 170 1.52 -10.68 11.20
N LYS A 171 2.40 -11.66 11.50
CA LYS A 171 2.22 -12.66 12.59
C LYS A 171 2.07 -12.06 13.99
N ASN A 172 2.51 -10.81 14.21
CA ASN A 172 2.42 -10.14 15.51
C ASN A 172 1.01 -9.71 15.92
N GLN A 173 -0.01 -9.94 15.08
CA GLN A 173 -1.40 -9.53 15.35
C GLN A 173 -2.28 -10.63 15.95
N ASN A 174 -1.70 -11.77 16.35
CA ASN A 174 -2.46 -12.97 16.74
C ASN A 174 -2.69 -13.18 18.25
N GLU A 175 -2.26 -12.29 19.14
CA GLU A 175 -2.73 -12.29 20.54
C GLU A 175 -4.02 -11.47 20.69
N ILE A 176 -5.16 -12.15 20.82
CA ILE A 176 -6.47 -11.51 20.94
C ILE A 176 -6.82 -11.34 22.43
N THR A 177 -6.46 -10.20 23.02
CA THR A 177 -7.12 -9.72 24.26
C THR A 177 -8.05 -8.55 23.95
N LYS A 178 -9.14 -8.46 24.74
CA LYS A 178 -10.30 -7.55 24.57
C LYS A 178 -9.94 -6.07 24.39
N GLN A 179 -8.72 -5.68 24.80
CA GLN A 179 -8.19 -4.31 24.74
C GLN A 179 -7.20 -4.06 23.57
N LYS A 180 -6.66 -5.12 22.93
CA LYS A 180 -5.61 -5.02 21.89
C LYS A 180 -6.14 -4.94 20.46
N THR A 181 -7.41 -5.25 20.24
CA THR A 181 -8.01 -5.19 18.90
C THR A 181 -8.46 -3.76 18.63
N GLY A 182 -7.65 -2.97 17.93
CA GLY A 182 -8.12 -1.71 17.35
C GLY A 182 -9.46 -1.92 16.66
N PHE A 183 -10.38 -0.95 16.75
CA PHE A 183 -11.79 -1.06 16.37
C PHE A 183 -11.99 -1.50 14.91
N THR A 184 -11.88 -2.81 14.67
CA THR A 184 -12.22 -3.44 13.39
C THR A 184 -13.73 -3.41 13.24
N SER A 185 -14.21 -3.14 12.02
CA SER A 185 -15.63 -3.00 11.64
C SER A 185 -16.63 -3.75 12.54
N ALA A 186 -17.80 -3.15 12.82
CA ALA A 186 -18.87 -3.72 13.65
C ALA A 186 -19.11 -5.23 13.44
N GLU A 187 -19.13 -5.69 12.19
CA GLU A 187 -19.31 -7.10 11.83
C GLU A 187 -18.18 -8.02 12.32
N LYS A 188 -16.92 -7.56 12.22
CA LYS A 188 -15.76 -8.30 12.74
C LYS A 188 -15.79 -8.35 14.26
N LEU A 189 -16.18 -7.26 14.91
CA LEU A 189 -16.34 -7.22 16.36
C LEU A 189 -17.48 -8.14 16.82
N TYR A 190 -18.62 -8.14 16.10
CA TYR A 190 -19.75 -9.04 16.35
C TYR A 190 -19.35 -10.52 16.27
N ARG A 191 -18.60 -10.91 15.23
CA ARG A 191 -18.07 -12.28 15.09
C ARG A 191 -17.06 -12.63 16.18
N LYS A 192 -16.19 -11.70 16.56
CA LYS A 192 -15.20 -11.90 17.64
C LYS A 192 -15.83 -12.04 19.02
N LEU A 193 -16.98 -11.42 19.23
CA LEU A 193 -17.77 -11.52 20.45
C LEU A 193 -18.75 -12.71 20.40
N ASN A 194 -18.49 -13.70 19.55
CA ASN A 194 -19.32 -14.90 19.38
C ASN A 194 -20.82 -14.61 19.17
N LYS A 195 -21.13 -13.45 18.57
CA LYS A 195 -22.51 -12.99 18.29
C LYS A 195 -23.38 -12.75 19.54
N GLU A 196 -22.79 -12.68 20.73
CA GLU A 196 -23.50 -12.54 22.01
C GLU A 196 -24.16 -11.16 22.19
N ILE A 197 -23.54 -10.10 21.66
CA ILE A 197 -24.06 -8.73 21.74
C ILE A 197 -24.76 -8.35 20.43
N PRO A 198 -25.99 -7.79 20.46
CA PRO A 198 -26.68 -7.32 19.27
C PRO A 198 -25.83 -6.37 18.42
N LEU A 199 -25.84 -6.58 17.10
CA LEU A 199 -25.07 -5.77 16.16
C LEU A 199 -25.43 -4.27 16.24
N SER A 200 -26.67 -3.94 16.61
CA SER A 200 -27.12 -2.56 16.86
C SER A 200 -26.34 -1.92 18.01
N GLN A 201 -26.23 -2.58 19.16
CA GLN A 201 -25.48 -2.10 20.32
C GLN A 201 -23.99 -1.96 19.99
N ILE A 202 -23.41 -2.90 19.24
CA ILE A 202 -22.01 -2.82 18.79
C ILE A 202 -21.82 -1.61 17.85
N LYS A 203 -22.75 -1.36 16.94
CA LYS A 203 -22.70 -0.19 16.04
C LYS A 203 -22.77 1.11 16.83
N THR A 204 -23.69 1.23 17.78
CA THR A 204 -23.82 2.40 18.66
C THR A 204 -22.54 2.61 19.46
N PHE A 205 -22.03 1.55 20.10
CA PHE A 205 -20.77 1.60 20.85
C PHE A 205 -19.61 2.12 19.98
N LEU A 206 -19.43 1.55 18.78
CA LEU A 206 -18.36 1.98 17.86
C LEU A 206 -18.54 3.42 17.39
N GLN A 207 -19.77 3.87 17.13
CA GLN A 207 -20.05 5.25 16.72
C GLN A 207 -19.66 6.28 17.79
N GLN A 208 -19.68 5.89 19.07
CA GLN A 208 -19.26 6.75 20.17
C GLN A 208 -17.74 6.82 20.33
N GLN A 209 -16.96 5.85 19.82
CA GLN A 209 -15.51 5.82 20.02
C GLN A 209 -14.79 6.85 19.13
N GLU A 210 -13.98 7.74 19.73
CA GLU A 210 -13.25 8.79 18.99
C GLU A 210 -12.38 8.20 17.87
N VAL A 211 -11.66 7.12 18.14
CA VAL A 211 -10.79 6.45 17.15
C VAL A 211 -11.61 5.97 15.95
N TYR A 212 -12.78 5.38 16.19
CA TYR A 212 -13.65 4.92 15.10
C TYR A 212 -14.22 6.09 14.29
N GLN A 213 -14.58 7.20 14.94
CA GLN A 213 -15.02 8.42 14.27
C GLN A 213 -13.93 9.00 13.37
N LEU A 214 -12.69 9.09 13.86
CA LEU A 214 -11.55 9.67 13.14
C LEU A 214 -11.15 8.86 11.90
N HIS A 215 -11.23 7.53 11.95
CA HIS A 215 -10.75 6.64 10.89
C HIS A 215 -11.87 6.06 10.01
N ARG A 216 -13.12 6.51 10.21
CA ARG A 216 -14.28 6.01 9.47
C ARG A 216 -14.07 6.10 7.95
N GLN A 217 -14.38 5.01 7.24
CA GLN A 217 -14.37 5.01 5.78
C GLN A 217 -15.68 5.58 5.24
N GLN A 218 -15.59 6.50 4.29
CA GLN A 218 -16.74 6.90 3.47
C GLN A 218 -17.12 5.72 2.56
N ARG A 219 -18.33 5.18 2.75
CA ARG A 219 -18.82 4.02 1.98
C ARG A 219 -19.80 4.40 0.87
N LYS A 220 -20.45 5.56 0.95
CA LYS A 220 -21.41 6.03 -0.07
C LYS A 220 -20.74 7.06 -0.97
N ALA A 221 -20.89 6.90 -2.29
CA ALA A 221 -20.55 7.96 -3.22
C ALA A 221 -21.45 9.17 -2.90
N PRO A 222 -20.88 10.38 -2.75
CA PRO A 222 -21.68 11.57 -2.51
C PRO A 222 -22.63 11.81 -3.70
N VAL A 223 -23.92 12.00 -3.38
CA VAL A 223 -24.89 12.56 -4.33
C VAL A 223 -24.61 14.06 -4.41
N TYR A 224 -24.22 14.53 -5.58
CA TYR A 224 -23.96 15.95 -5.82
C TYR A 224 -25.26 16.68 -6.14
N SER A 225 -25.40 17.93 -5.70
CA SER A 225 -26.48 18.79 -6.18
C SER A 225 -26.34 18.93 -7.70
N PRO A 226 -27.39 18.61 -8.48
CA PRO A 226 -27.39 18.92 -9.89
C PRO A 226 -27.34 20.44 -10.07
N ILE A 227 -26.78 20.88 -11.19
CA ILE A 227 -26.94 22.27 -11.63
C ILE A 227 -28.39 22.38 -12.12
N THR A 228 -29.22 23.11 -11.39
CA THR A 228 -30.62 23.35 -11.78
C THR A 228 -30.67 24.51 -12.76
N VAL A 229 -31.09 24.23 -13.98
CA VAL A 229 -31.40 25.24 -15.02
C VAL A 229 -32.80 24.98 -15.53
N TYR A 230 -33.55 26.05 -15.77
CA TYR A 230 -34.99 25.97 -16.07
C TYR A 230 -35.32 26.17 -17.55
N SER A 231 -34.39 26.75 -18.32
CA SER A 231 -34.58 27.04 -19.75
C SER A 231 -33.23 27.22 -20.47
N ILE A 232 -33.29 27.34 -21.81
CA ILE A 232 -32.16 27.78 -22.62
C ILE A 232 -31.69 29.17 -22.15
N ASN A 233 -30.38 29.43 -22.22
CA ASN A 233 -29.80 30.71 -21.83
C ASN A 233 -30.03 31.12 -20.36
N ASP A 234 -30.52 30.21 -19.50
CA ASP A 234 -30.62 30.45 -18.06
C ASP A 234 -29.21 30.51 -17.42
N GLN A 235 -28.36 29.55 -17.81
CA GLN A 235 -26.98 29.51 -17.37
C GLN A 235 -26.04 29.01 -18.48
N TRP A 236 -24.96 29.75 -18.70
CA TRP A 236 -23.83 29.31 -19.51
C TRP A 236 -22.62 29.02 -18.64
N GLN A 237 -21.79 28.07 -19.07
CA GLN A 237 -20.46 27.86 -18.53
C GLN A 237 -19.42 28.30 -19.55
N ILE A 238 -18.33 28.91 -19.07
CA ILE A 238 -17.21 29.35 -19.91
C ILE A 238 -15.87 28.89 -19.38
N ASP A 239 -14.96 28.62 -20.31
CA ASP A 239 -13.59 28.16 -20.04
C ASP A 239 -12.70 28.41 -21.27
N LEU A 240 -11.38 28.38 -21.07
CA LEU A 240 -10.40 28.51 -22.14
C LEU A 240 -9.66 27.20 -22.40
N ILE A 241 -9.52 26.84 -23.68
CA ILE A 241 -8.62 25.77 -24.12
C ILE A 241 -7.30 26.38 -24.57
N ASP A 242 -6.17 25.80 -24.13
CA ASP A 242 -4.83 26.21 -24.55
C ASP A 242 -4.26 25.29 -25.64
N LEU A 243 -4.23 25.83 -26.86
CA LEU A 243 -3.65 25.21 -28.05
C LEU A 243 -2.43 26.01 -28.55
N SER A 244 -1.75 26.73 -27.66
CA SER A 244 -0.61 27.60 -27.99
C SER A 244 0.52 26.85 -28.71
N ARG A 245 0.68 25.55 -28.44
CA ARG A 245 1.64 24.66 -29.13
C ARG A 245 1.42 24.60 -30.65
N TYR A 246 0.19 24.81 -31.12
CA TYR A 246 -0.15 24.75 -32.55
C TYR A 246 -0.23 26.13 -33.21
N ALA A 247 0.07 27.22 -32.49
CA ALA A 247 -0.15 28.59 -32.96
C ALA A 247 0.58 28.93 -34.25
N LYS A 248 1.76 28.34 -34.48
CA LYS A 248 2.56 28.54 -35.70
C LYS A 248 1.79 28.16 -36.97
N TRP A 249 0.98 27.12 -36.92
CA TRP A 249 0.21 26.60 -38.06
C TRP A 249 -1.21 27.15 -38.15
N ASN A 250 -1.64 27.92 -37.14
CA ASN A 250 -3.00 28.41 -36.99
C ASN A 250 -3.01 29.94 -36.88
N SER A 251 -2.27 30.62 -37.75
CA SER A 251 -2.30 32.10 -37.88
C SER A 251 -2.07 32.88 -36.56
N GLY A 252 -1.33 32.28 -35.62
CA GLY A 252 -1.05 32.84 -34.30
C GLY A 252 -2.16 32.67 -33.26
N TYR A 253 -3.25 31.95 -33.56
CA TYR A 253 -4.29 31.60 -32.57
C TYR A 253 -3.73 30.60 -31.56
N LYS A 254 -3.92 30.90 -30.27
CA LYS A 254 -3.35 30.16 -29.14
C LYS A 254 -4.42 29.58 -28.23
N TYR A 255 -5.57 30.24 -28.13
CA TYR A 255 -6.59 29.88 -27.16
C TYR A 255 -7.95 29.79 -27.84
N LEU A 256 -8.84 28.97 -27.31
CA LEU A 256 -10.24 28.94 -27.71
C LEU A 256 -11.10 29.33 -26.50
N LEU A 257 -11.89 30.39 -26.62
CA LEU A 257 -12.95 30.68 -25.67
C LEU A 257 -14.12 29.75 -25.97
N CYS A 258 -14.43 28.87 -25.03
CA CYS A 258 -15.54 27.94 -25.14
C CYS A 258 -16.69 28.43 -24.26
N VAL A 259 -17.89 28.44 -24.82
CA VAL A 259 -19.14 28.78 -24.12
C VAL A 259 -20.12 27.65 -24.35
N ILE A 260 -20.73 27.13 -23.30
CA ILE A 260 -21.74 26.07 -23.39
C ILE A 260 -23.00 26.46 -22.63
N ASP A 261 -24.15 26.34 -23.30
CA ASP A 261 -25.45 26.43 -22.66
C ASP A 261 -25.71 25.18 -21.81
N VAL A 262 -26.00 25.37 -20.52
CA VAL A 262 -26.13 24.25 -19.57
C VAL A 262 -27.39 23.43 -19.84
N PHE A 263 -28.44 24.01 -20.42
CA PHE A 263 -29.69 23.31 -20.68
C PHE A 263 -29.59 22.45 -21.95
N SER A 264 -29.32 23.08 -23.10
CA SER A 264 -29.29 22.46 -24.42
C SER A 264 -27.96 21.80 -24.78
N ARG A 265 -26.87 22.08 -24.05
CA ARG A 265 -25.49 21.71 -24.43
C ARG A 265 -25.00 22.35 -25.73
N ARG A 266 -25.73 23.31 -26.29
CA ARG A 266 -25.28 24.04 -27.49
C ARG A 266 -24.05 24.87 -27.13
N THR A 267 -23.06 24.90 -28.03
CA THR A 267 -21.78 25.55 -27.79
C THR A 267 -21.48 26.65 -28.78
N PHE A 268 -20.70 27.63 -28.30
CA PHE A 268 -20.05 28.66 -29.11
C PHE A 268 -18.56 28.59 -28.81
N VAL A 269 -17.73 28.70 -29.86
CA VAL A 269 -16.28 28.69 -29.71
C VAL A 269 -15.69 29.84 -30.52
N VAL A 270 -14.81 30.61 -29.89
CA VAL A 270 -14.13 31.73 -30.53
C VAL A 270 -12.63 31.59 -30.36
N ALA A 271 -11.88 31.61 -31.47
CA ALA A 271 -10.42 31.54 -31.44
C ALA A 271 -9.79 32.89 -31.06
N MET A 272 -8.75 32.83 -30.23
CA MET A 272 -8.08 33.99 -29.65
C MET A 272 -6.55 33.87 -29.75
N LYS A 273 -5.86 35.00 -29.92
CA LYS A 273 -4.39 35.03 -29.97
C LYS A 273 -3.77 35.26 -28.59
N LYS A 274 -4.45 35.98 -27.70
CA LYS A 274 -4.04 36.23 -26.30
C LYS A 274 -5.19 35.91 -25.35
N LYS A 275 -4.88 35.54 -24.10
CA LYS A 275 -5.92 35.35 -23.05
C LYS A 275 -6.69 36.62 -22.73
N SER A 276 -6.04 37.78 -22.91
CA SER A 276 -6.66 39.11 -22.73
C SER A 276 -7.79 39.39 -23.73
N ASP A 277 -7.84 38.67 -24.85
CA ASP A 277 -8.83 38.88 -25.92
C ASP A 277 -10.21 38.28 -25.55
N SER A 278 -10.30 37.62 -24.39
CA SER A 278 -11.52 37.00 -23.85
C SER A 278 -12.72 37.95 -23.80
N THR A 279 -12.49 39.24 -23.56
CA THR A 279 -13.56 40.25 -23.51
C THR A 279 -14.14 40.50 -24.91
N GLU A 280 -13.29 40.66 -25.93
CA GLU A 280 -13.76 40.84 -27.31
C GLU A 280 -14.41 39.56 -27.86
N ALA A 281 -13.82 38.41 -27.57
CA ALA A 281 -14.36 37.12 -27.96
C ALA A 281 -15.74 36.87 -27.34
N MET A 282 -15.89 37.15 -26.04
CA MET A 282 -17.18 37.04 -25.35
C MET A 282 -18.20 38.03 -25.91
N LYS A 283 -17.79 39.25 -26.26
CA LYS A 283 -18.68 40.23 -26.90
C LYS A 283 -19.30 39.67 -28.18
N LYS A 284 -18.51 39.01 -29.04
CA LYS A 284 -19.01 38.37 -30.27
C LYS A 284 -20.10 37.33 -29.98
N VAL A 285 -19.96 36.54 -28.91
CA VAL A 285 -20.98 35.58 -28.50
C VAL A 285 -22.23 36.28 -27.96
N LEU A 286 -22.04 37.31 -27.11
CA LEU A 286 -23.11 38.10 -26.50
C LEU A 286 -23.86 39.04 -27.46
N ASP A 287 -23.31 39.26 -28.66
CA ASP A 287 -23.97 39.97 -29.75
C ASP A 287 -24.89 39.03 -30.56
N ILE A 288 -24.64 37.72 -30.52
CA ILE A 288 -25.51 36.71 -31.12
C ILE A 288 -26.65 36.38 -30.16
N GLU A 289 -26.31 36.01 -28.92
CA GLU A 289 -27.27 35.53 -27.92
C GLU A 289 -26.84 35.89 -26.50
N LYS A 290 -27.79 35.93 -25.56
CA LYS A 290 -27.52 36.37 -24.18
C LYS A 290 -28.00 35.37 -23.13
N SER A 291 -27.13 35.05 -22.17
CA SER A 291 -27.49 34.31 -20.94
C SER A 291 -27.92 35.23 -19.79
N ILE A 292 -28.73 34.71 -18.86
CA ILE A 292 -29.01 35.35 -17.57
C ILE A 292 -27.80 35.26 -16.64
N LEU A 293 -27.13 34.10 -16.61
CA LEU A 293 -26.02 33.79 -15.72
C LEU A 293 -24.86 33.15 -16.49
N ILE A 294 -23.65 33.61 -16.20
CA ILE A 294 -22.41 33.00 -16.69
C ILE A 294 -21.60 32.51 -15.50
N GLN A 295 -21.15 31.27 -15.59
CA GLN A 295 -20.27 30.64 -14.61
C GLN A 295 -18.90 30.36 -15.23
N SER A 296 -17.83 30.83 -14.57
CA SER A 296 -16.44 30.55 -14.96
C SER A 296 -15.63 29.98 -13.79
N ASP A 297 -14.37 29.64 -14.06
CA ASP A 297 -13.38 29.45 -13.00
C ASP A 297 -12.90 30.81 -12.46
N ASN A 298 -11.90 30.77 -11.56
CA ASN A 298 -11.27 31.99 -11.05
C ASN A 298 -10.13 32.49 -11.96
N GLY A 299 -10.19 32.20 -13.27
CA GLY A 299 -9.25 32.71 -14.26
C GLY A 299 -9.23 34.24 -14.28
N THR A 300 -8.03 34.82 -14.35
CA THR A 300 -7.85 36.28 -14.30
C THR A 300 -8.43 36.96 -15.56
N GLU A 301 -8.52 36.23 -16.67
CA GLU A 301 -9.18 36.63 -17.90
C GLU A 301 -10.68 36.89 -17.72
N PHE A 302 -11.36 36.21 -16.79
CA PHE A 302 -12.79 36.38 -16.53
C PHE A 302 -13.06 37.33 -15.37
N LEU A 303 -12.10 37.47 -14.45
CA LEU A 303 -12.21 38.37 -13.29
C LEU A 303 -11.82 39.83 -13.58
N ASN A 304 -11.23 40.12 -14.74
CA ASN A 304 -10.78 41.46 -15.06
C ASN A 304 -11.95 42.47 -15.19
N GLY A 305 -11.68 43.74 -14.89
CA GLY A 305 -12.71 44.78 -14.88
C GLY A 305 -13.36 45.06 -16.24
N ALA A 306 -12.67 44.84 -17.36
CA ALA A 306 -13.25 45.01 -18.69
C ALA A 306 -14.31 43.94 -18.99
N PHE A 307 -14.02 42.69 -18.64
CA PHE A 307 -14.94 41.57 -18.75
C PHE A 307 -16.18 41.78 -17.88
N GLN A 308 -15.98 42.17 -16.61
CA GLN A 308 -17.10 42.48 -15.71
C GLN A 308 -17.97 43.64 -16.24
N ARG A 309 -17.37 44.70 -16.78
CA ARG A 309 -18.13 45.81 -17.40
C ARG A 309 -18.94 45.37 -18.61
N LEU A 310 -18.38 44.50 -19.46
CA LEU A 310 -19.11 43.92 -20.60
C LEU A 310 -20.33 43.11 -20.15
N LEU A 311 -20.17 42.25 -19.14
CA LEU A 311 -21.29 41.46 -18.62
C LEU A 311 -22.36 42.35 -18.00
N THR A 312 -21.97 43.34 -17.20
CA THR A 312 -22.90 44.30 -16.60
C THR A 312 -23.64 45.11 -17.67
N SER A 313 -22.97 45.59 -18.71
CA SER A 313 -23.62 46.37 -19.78
C SER A 313 -24.60 45.52 -20.59
N LYS A 314 -24.32 44.23 -20.74
CA LYS A 314 -25.23 43.27 -21.34
C LYS A 314 -26.29 42.76 -20.35
N GLY A 315 -26.25 43.13 -19.07
CA GLY A 315 -27.19 42.68 -18.04
C GLY A 315 -27.08 41.19 -17.75
N VAL A 316 -25.86 40.65 -17.72
CA VAL A 316 -25.52 39.25 -17.46
C VAL A 316 -24.87 39.15 -16.09
N ARG A 317 -25.33 38.21 -15.25
CA ARG A 317 -24.71 37.96 -13.94
C ARG A 317 -23.52 37.02 -14.10
N HIS A 318 -22.44 37.28 -13.37
CA HIS A 318 -21.25 36.45 -13.35
C HIS A 318 -21.05 35.79 -11.99
N ILE A 319 -20.79 34.49 -11.98
CA ILE A 319 -20.40 33.74 -10.78
C ILE A 319 -19.13 32.93 -11.05
N THR A 320 -18.27 32.81 -10.05
CA THR A 320 -17.13 31.90 -10.10
C THR A 320 -17.33 30.68 -9.22
N VAL A 321 -16.66 29.59 -9.55
CA VAL A 321 -16.71 28.36 -8.76
C VAL A 321 -15.78 28.47 -7.55
N GLU A 322 -16.28 28.09 -6.37
CA GLU A 322 -15.46 28.00 -5.15
C GLU A 322 -14.31 27.00 -5.32
N VAL A 323 -13.14 27.34 -4.75
CA VAL A 323 -11.94 26.50 -4.79
C VAL A 323 -12.22 25.13 -4.16
N GLY A 324 -12.23 24.09 -4.99
CA GLY A 324 -12.46 22.69 -4.60
C GLY A 324 -13.77 22.06 -5.09
N ASP A 325 -14.71 22.83 -5.67
CA ASP A 325 -15.96 22.30 -6.25
C ASP A 325 -15.85 22.14 -7.78
N HIS A 326 -14.77 21.52 -8.27
CA HIS A 326 -14.49 21.31 -9.70
C HIS A 326 -15.66 20.67 -10.46
N LYS A 327 -16.52 19.91 -9.76
CA LYS A 327 -17.66 19.21 -10.36
C LYS A 327 -18.73 20.15 -10.91
N ARG A 328 -18.81 21.40 -10.43
CA ARG A 328 -19.73 22.41 -10.96
C ARG A 328 -19.37 22.87 -12.38
N GLN A 329 -18.14 22.64 -12.86
CA GLN A 329 -17.74 22.91 -14.25
C GLN A 329 -17.68 21.67 -15.13
N GLY A 330 -18.13 20.52 -14.63
CA GLY A 330 -17.96 19.24 -15.34
C GLY A 330 -18.65 19.16 -16.71
N ILE A 331 -19.56 20.08 -17.04
CA ILE A 331 -20.20 20.17 -18.36
C ILE A 331 -19.23 20.79 -19.36
N ILE A 332 -18.68 21.97 -19.08
CA ILE A 332 -17.73 22.61 -19.98
C ILE A 332 -16.41 21.84 -20.05
N GLU A 333 -15.91 21.30 -18.95
CA GLU A 333 -14.71 20.46 -18.95
C GLU A 333 -14.88 19.24 -19.88
N ARG A 334 -16.08 18.64 -19.89
CA ARG A 334 -16.41 17.51 -20.78
C ARG A 334 -16.49 17.95 -22.24
N PHE A 335 -17.07 19.11 -22.51
CA PHE A 335 -17.11 19.67 -23.85
C PHE A 335 -15.70 19.97 -24.36
N ASN A 336 -14.86 20.64 -23.57
CA ASN A 336 -13.49 20.98 -23.93
C ASN A 336 -12.69 19.74 -24.32
N ARG A 337 -12.76 18.67 -23.51
CA ARG A 337 -12.16 17.38 -23.86
C ARG A 337 -12.69 16.79 -25.17
N THR A 338 -13.99 16.95 -25.44
CA THR A 338 -14.60 16.46 -26.68
C THR A 338 -14.07 17.25 -27.88
N LEU A 339 -14.01 18.58 -27.77
CA LEU A 339 -13.50 19.46 -28.80
C LEU A 339 -12.01 19.20 -29.10
N GLU A 340 -11.17 19.10 -28.06
CA GLU A 340 -9.75 18.75 -28.19
C GLU A 340 -9.57 17.40 -28.89
N ASN A 341 -10.37 16.39 -28.53
CA ASN A 341 -10.32 15.09 -29.18
C ASN A 341 -10.71 15.14 -30.65
N ILE A 342 -11.75 15.91 -31.02
CA ILE A 342 -12.15 16.05 -32.43
C ILE A 342 -11.05 16.75 -33.23
N ILE A 343 -10.47 17.83 -32.67
CA ILE A 343 -9.33 18.53 -33.28
C ILE A 343 -8.15 17.57 -33.48
N ALA A 344 -7.79 16.79 -32.46
CA ALA A 344 -6.68 15.84 -32.53
C ALA A 344 -6.93 14.75 -33.59
N LEU A 345 -8.14 14.20 -33.66
CA LEU A 345 -8.50 13.21 -34.68
C LEU A 345 -8.45 13.80 -36.10
N TYR A 346 -8.90 15.04 -36.29
CA TYR A 346 -8.79 15.74 -37.56
C TYR A 346 -7.33 15.94 -37.97
N GLN A 347 -6.49 16.41 -37.03
CA GLN A 347 -5.06 16.62 -37.26
C GLN A 347 -4.35 15.33 -37.66
N GLU A 348 -4.66 14.22 -36.98
CA GLU A 348 -4.10 12.89 -37.30
C GLU A 348 -4.58 12.40 -38.68
N ALA A 349 -5.88 12.44 -38.95
CA ALA A 349 -6.47 11.96 -40.20
C ALA A 349 -5.97 12.73 -41.43
N ARG A 350 -5.73 14.03 -41.29
CA ARG A 350 -5.26 14.91 -42.37
C ARG A 350 -3.75 15.17 -42.35
N ARG A 351 -3.03 14.62 -41.37
CA ARG A 351 -1.59 14.85 -41.13
C ARG A 351 -1.24 16.35 -41.14
N THR A 352 -2.06 17.15 -40.49
CA THR A 352 -1.92 18.61 -40.45
C THR A 352 -2.01 19.11 -39.02
N ASN A 353 -1.29 20.19 -38.71
CA ASN A 353 -1.43 20.91 -37.44
C ASN A 353 -2.42 22.08 -37.54
N THR A 354 -2.90 22.41 -38.74
CA THR A 354 -3.86 23.49 -39.00
C THR A 354 -5.28 22.99 -38.77
N TYR A 355 -5.95 23.50 -37.74
CA TYR A 355 -7.34 23.19 -37.39
C TYR A 355 -8.25 24.41 -37.50
N ILE A 356 -7.69 25.62 -37.55
CA ILE A 356 -8.48 26.86 -37.50
C ILE A 356 -9.49 26.96 -38.64
N ASP A 357 -9.14 26.46 -39.83
CA ASP A 357 -9.97 26.52 -41.04
C ASP A 357 -11.22 25.64 -40.95
N VAL A 358 -11.22 24.65 -40.04
CA VAL A 358 -12.33 23.69 -39.85
C VAL A 358 -12.98 23.83 -38.47
N LEU A 359 -12.57 24.82 -37.67
CA LEU A 359 -13.07 24.98 -36.30
C LEU A 359 -14.58 25.19 -36.29
N GLU A 360 -15.10 26.00 -37.21
CA GLU A 360 -16.55 26.25 -37.32
C GLU A 360 -17.31 24.99 -37.73
N ASP A 361 -16.79 24.21 -38.68
CA ASP A 361 -17.37 22.92 -39.10
C ASP A 361 -17.41 21.91 -37.95
N ILE A 362 -16.35 21.86 -37.14
CA ILE A 362 -16.29 20.99 -35.95
C ILE A 362 -17.36 21.36 -34.93
N VAL A 363 -17.52 22.66 -34.65
CA VAL A 363 -18.53 23.17 -33.71
C VAL A 363 -19.93 22.95 -34.26
N TYR A 364 -20.14 23.17 -35.56
CA TYR A 364 -21.39 22.88 -36.25
C TYR A 364 -21.75 21.39 -36.10
N SER A 365 -20.81 20.50 -36.41
CA SER A 365 -20.99 19.05 -36.29
C SER A 365 -21.36 18.63 -34.86
N TYR A 366 -20.67 19.16 -33.84
CA TYR A 366 -21.00 18.90 -32.44
C TYR A 366 -22.44 19.33 -32.10
N ASN A 367 -22.83 20.55 -32.49
CA ASN A 367 -24.16 21.09 -32.19
C ASN A 367 -25.30 20.33 -32.90
N HIS A 368 -25.01 19.65 -34.01
CA HIS A 368 -25.99 18.89 -34.81
C HIS A 368 -25.89 17.36 -34.60
N THR A 369 -25.05 16.90 -33.68
CA THR A 369 -24.91 15.48 -33.36
C THR A 369 -25.69 15.13 -32.09
N TYR A 370 -26.26 13.92 -32.06
CA TYR A 370 -26.98 13.41 -30.89
C TYR A 370 -26.11 13.40 -29.63
N HIS A 371 -26.59 14.05 -28.57
CA HIS A 371 -25.90 14.16 -27.29
C HIS A 371 -26.62 13.36 -26.20
N ARG A 372 -26.01 12.23 -25.79
CA ARG A 372 -26.56 11.30 -24.77
C ARG A 372 -26.98 11.98 -23.46
N GLY A 373 -26.26 13.00 -23.02
CA GLY A 373 -26.52 13.67 -21.74
C GLY A 373 -27.81 14.51 -21.69
N ILE A 374 -28.43 14.78 -22.85
CA ILE A 374 -29.72 15.49 -22.97
C ILE A 374 -30.75 14.69 -23.77
N ASN A 375 -30.41 13.46 -24.17
CA ASN A 375 -31.26 12.60 -25.00
C ASN A 375 -31.81 13.32 -26.25
N GLY A 376 -30.96 14.10 -26.94
CA GLY A 376 -31.37 14.91 -28.08
C GLY A 376 -30.20 15.62 -28.76
N ILE A 377 -30.49 16.39 -29.80
CA ILE A 377 -29.50 17.17 -30.54
C ILE A 377 -29.41 18.58 -29.94
N PRO A 378 -28.21 19.09 -29.59
CA PRO A 378 -28.07 20.39 -28.94
C PRO A 378 -28.75 21.54 -29.68
N GLN A 379 -28.58 21.64 -31.00
CA GLN A 379 -29.21 22.67 -31.81
C GLN A 379 -30.74 22.56 -31.80
N GLN A 380 -31.30 21.35 -31.89
CA GLN A 380 -32.76 21.16 -31.88
C GLN A 380 -33.36 21.54 -30.53
N LEU A 381 -32.72 21.13 -29.43
CA LEU A 381 -33.17 21.49 -28.08
C LEU A 381 -33.03 22.98 -27.80
N TYR A 382 -32.01 23.63 -28.36
CA TYR A 382 -31.83 25.07 -28.31
C TYR A 382 -32.97 25.81 -29.02
N LEU A 383 -33.37 25.36 -30.21
CA LEU A 383 -34.45 25.97 -31.01
C LEU A 383 -35.85 25.64 -30.47
N GLY A 384 -36.05 24.47 -29.86
CA GLY A 384 -37.35 24.00 -29.39
C GLY A 384 -37.88 24.71 -28.13
N ASN A 385 -37.03 25.49 -27.45
CA ASN A 385 -37.32 26.36 -26.31
C ASN A 385 -38.42 25.83 -25.34
N PRO A 386 -38.15 24.77 -24.54
CA PRO A 386 -39.13 24.29 -23.57
C PRO A 386 -39.28 25.35 -22.49
N SER A 387 -40.44 26.00 -22.42
CA SER A 387 -40.76 27.05 -21.44
C SER A 387 -40.80 26.56 -19.99
N THR A 388 -40.63 25.25 -19.74
CA THR A 388 -40.52 24.64 -18.40
C THR A 388 -39.61 23.41 -18.41
N GLY A 389 -38.29 23.63 -18.42
CA GLY A 389 -37.30 22.58 -18.22
C GLY A 389 -37.10 22.25 -16.74
N THR A 390 -38.02 21.53 -16.10
CA THR A 390 -37.80 21.07 -14.71
C THR A 390 -36.90 19.83 -14.71
N MET A 391 -35.60 20.00 -14.47
CA MET A 391 -34.80 18.90 -13.93
C MET A 391 -35.20 18.69 -12.45
N ASN A 392 -36.18 17.84 -12.24
CA ASN A 392 -36.55 17.39 -10.90
C ASN A 392 -35.47 16.47 -10.35
N VAL A 393 -34.80 16.88 -9.28
CA VAL A 393 -34.05 15.94 -8.45
C VAL A 393 -34.52 16.08 -7.01
N LYS A 394 -35.07 14.97 -6.50
CA LYS A 394 -35.33 14.76 -5.08
C LYS A 394 -34.02 14.96 -4.33
N ILE A 395 -33.88 16.08 -3.63
CA ILE A 395 -32.85 16.21 -2.60
C ILE A 395 -33.32 15.30 -1.47
N GLU A 396 -32.71 14.12 -1.33
CA GLU A 396 -32.84 13.36 -0.10
C GLU A 396 -32.35 14.26 1.03
N LYS A 397 -33.26 14.67 1.92
CA LYS A 397 -32.90 15.45 3.11
C LYS A 397 -31.90 14.63 3.92
N ASN A 398 -30.66 15.10 3.98
CA ASN A 398 -29.65 14.48 4.83
C ASN A 398 -30.01 14.71 6.30
N ALA A 399 -29.69 13.72 7.15
CA ALA A 399 -30.06 13.71 8.57
C ALA A 399 -29.25 14.68 9.47
N ILE A 400 -28.66 15.75 8.91
CA ILE A 400 -27.88 16.77 9.62
C ILE A 400 -28.75 18.03 9.76
N GLY A 401 -29.02 18.43 11.00
CA GLY A 401 -29.76 19.62 11.37
C GLY A 401 -28.88 20.73 11.95
N VAL A 402 -29.45 21.93 12.09
CA VAL A 402 -28.82 23.04 12.81
C VAL A 402 -28.65 22.66 14.28
N GLY A 403 -27.48 22.91 14.85
CA GLY A 403 -27.13 22.56 16.23
C GLY A 403 -26.42 21.20 16.38
N ASP A 404 -26.41 20.34 15.35
CA ASP A 404 -25.70 19.07 15.39
C ASP A 404 -24.18 19.25 15.54
N LYS A 405 -23.55 18.31 16.26
CA LYS A 405 -22.09 18.20 16.34
C LYS A 405 -21.56 17.37 15.18
N VAL A 406 -20.53 17.88 14.50
CA VAL A 406 -19.97 17.26 13.28
C VAL A 406 -18.44 17.25 13.29
N ARG A 407 -17.83 16.27 12.63
CA ARG A 407 -16.40 16.24 12.32
C ARG A 407 -16.12 16.58 10.86
N LEU A 408 -15.04 17.35 10.69
CA LEU A 408 -14.31 17.76 9.49
C LEU A 408 -13.72 16.64 8.64
N LEU A 409 -14.20 16.28 7.44
CA LEU A 409 -13.38 15.44 6.55
C LEU A 409 -12.10 16.19 6.12
N LYS A 410 -10.92 15.62 6.40
CA LYS A 410 -9.63 16.22 6.01
C LYS A 410 -9.38 16.04 4.51
N THR A 411 -8.93 17.11 3.85
CA THR A 411 -8.49 17.09 2.45
C THR A 411 -7.42 16.02 2.22
N ARG A 412 -7.51 15.30 1.10
CA ARG A 412 -6.49 14.32 0.71
C ARG A 412 -5.24 15.05 0.23
N GLN A 413 -4.14 14.95 0.99
CA GLN A 413 -2.82 15.35 0.51
C GLN A 413 -2.23 14.23 -0.37
N ALA A 414 -1.44 14.59 -1.38
CA ALA A 414 -0.64 13.63 -2.12
C ALA A 414 0.29 12.88 -1.14
N PHE A 415 0.47 11.57 -1.30
CA PHE A 415 1.29 10.69 -0.43
C PHE A 415 0.74 10.35 0.96
N ARG A 416 -0.53 10.64 1.22
CA ARG A 416 -1.15 10.31 2.51
C ARG A 416 -1.11 8.81 2.83
N LYS A 417 -0.55 8.46 4.00
CA LYS A 417 -0.50 7.07 4.47
C LYS A 417 -1.87 6.63 5.00
N GLY A 418 -2.29 5.40 4.67
CA GLY A 418 -3.65 4.91 4.92
C GLY A 418 -4.08 4.82 6.39
N TYR A 419 -3.16 4.94 7.34
CA TYR A 419 -3.43 4.88 8.78
C TYR A 419 -3.75 6.25 9.41
N GLU A 420 -3.65 7.36 8.70
CA GLU A 420 -3.88 8.69 9.29
C GLU A 420 -5.37 9.02 9.50
N PRO A 421 -5.74 9.80 10.54
CA PRO A 421 -7.13 10.23 10.81
C PRO A 421 -7.80 10.94 9.63
N LYS A 422 -8.86 10.36 9.07
CA LYS A 422 -9.62 10.91 7.92
C LYS A 422 -10.43 12.13 8.28
N TYR A 423 -10.89 12.20 9.52
CA TYR A 423 -11.68 13.30 10.04
C TYR A 423 -10.88 14.17 11.04
N SER A 424 -11.35 15.39 11.30
CA SER A 424 -10.76 16.35 12.23
C SER A 424 -10.83 15.85 13.67
N HIS A 425 -9.84 16.23 14.49
CA HIS A 425 -9.89 16.03 15.93
C HIS A 425 -10.85 17.00 16.61
N THR A 426 -10.93 18.24 16.10
CA THR A 426 -11.92 19.23 16.49
C THR A 426 -13.32 18.79 16.09
N ILE A 427 -14.28 18.97 17.01
CA ILE A 427 -15.71 18.81 16.76
C ILE A 427 -16.26 20.22 16.50
N TYR A 428 -17.07 20.35 15.47
CA TYR A 428 -17.69 21.62 15.08
C TYR A 428 -19.19 21.56 15.31
N LYS A 429 -19.83 22.72 15.46
CA LYS A 429 -21.29 22.85 15.57
C LYS A 429 -21.87 23.40 14.28
N VAL A 430 -22.95 22.80 13.78
CA VAL A 430 -23.70 23.31 12.63
C VAL A 430 -24.48 24.57 13.01
N ILE A 431 -24.22 25.67 12.33
CA ILE A 431 -24.84 26.98 12.60
C ILE A 431 -26.03 27.23 11.67
N SER A 432 -25.87 26.94 10.39
CA SER A 432 -26.92 27.12 9.38
C SER A 432 -26.68 26.19 8.19
N GLY A 433 -27.71 25.91 7.39
CA GLY A 433 -27.56 25.10 6.19
C GLY A 433 -28.88 24.82 5.47
N ASN A 434 -28.78 24.38 4.22
CA ASN A 434 -29.92 24.15 3.32
C ASN A 434 -30.19 22.65 3.04
N GLY A 435 -29.63 21.75 3.87
CA GLY A 435 -29.72 20.30 3.67
C GLY A 435 -28.63 19.69 2.78
N TYR A 436 -27.93 20.53 1.99
CA TYR A 436 -26.80 20.10 1.15
C TYR A 436 -25.48 20.72 1.59
N SER A 437 -25.48 22.00 1.98
CA SER A 437 -24.31 22.73 2.46
C SER A 437 -24.62 23.39 3.80
N TYR A 438 -23.61 23.44 4.68
CA TYR A 438 -23.73 23.88 6.06
C TYR A 438 -22.56 24.79 6.45
N PHE A 439 -22.84 25.86 7.18
CA PHE A 439 -21.83 26.63 7.91
C PHE A 439 -21.62 26.03 9.28
N ILE A 440 -20.36 25.88 9.67
CA ILE A 440 -19.96 25.26 10.94
C ILE A 440 -19.08 26.22 11.72
N ALA A 441 -19.19 26.19 13.04
CA ALA A 441 -18.34 26.93 13.96
C ALA A 441 -17.52 25.98 14.84
N ASP A 442 -16.34 26.42 15.25
CA ASP A 442 -15.55 25.76 16.28
C ASP A 442 -16.15 25.95 17.69
N ASP A 443 -15.51 25.36 18.70
CA ASP A 443 -15.96 25.44 20.09
C ASP A 443 -15.89 26.89 20.65
N ASP A 444 -15.06 27.75 20.05
CA ASP A 444 -14.91 29.16 20.40
C ASP A 444 -15.97 30.06 19.71
N GLY A 445 -16.80 29.47 18.84
CA GLY A 445 -17.87 30.18 18.11
C GLY A 445 -17.40 30.84 16.81
N ASN A 446 -16.17 30.62 16.37
CA ASN A 446 -15.67 31.16 15.10
C ASN A 446 -16.27 30.36 13.94
N ILE A 447 -17.00 31.04 13.06
CA ILE A 447 -17.58 30.45 11.86
C ILE A 447 -16.48 30.26 10.81
N LEU A 448 -16.35 29.04 10.30
CA LEU A 448 -15.38 28.76 9.25
C LEU A 448 -15.77 29.48 7.94
N PRO A 449 -14.79 29.94 7.15
CA PRO A 449 -15.00 30.91 6.07
C PRO A 449 -15.78 30.39 4.85
N LYS A 450 -16.04 29.07 4.79
CA LYS A 450 -16.76 28.44 3.68
C LYS A 450 -17.84 27.51 4.18
N ALA A 451 -18.86 27.30 3.34
CA ALA A 451 -19.86 26.27 3.57
C ALA A 451 -19.29 24.88 3.21
N TYR A 452 -19.62 23.88 4.03
CA TYR A 452 -19.20 22.49 3.84
C TYR A 452 -20.37 21.64 3.38
N LYS A 453 -20.14 20.74 2.42
CA LYS A 453 -21.17 19.84 1.91
C LYS A 453 -21.49 18.75 2.93
N TYR A 454 -22.71 18.22 2.92
CA TYR A 454 -23.14 17.19 3.87
C TYR A 454 -22.20 15.97 3.91
N TYR A 455 -21.60 15.60 2.77
CA TYR A 455 -20.68 14.46 2.67
C TYR A 455 -19.27 14.75 3.19
N GLU A 456 -18.91 16.02 3.39
CA GLU A 456 -17.67 16.45 4.05
C GLU A 456 -17.81 16.45 5.58
N LEU A 457 -19.04 16.28 6.08
CA LEU A 457 -19.37 16.31 7.50
C LEU A 457 -19.73 14.91 8.00
N GLN A 458 -19.27 14.58 9.19
CA GLN A 458 -19.72 13.39 9.92
C GLN A 458 -20.47 13.83 11.17
N ARG A 459 -21.79 13.59 11.23
CA ARG A 459 -22.60 13.80 12.43
C ARG A 459 -22.15 12.89 13.58
N ILE A 460 -22.12 13.46 14.78
CA ILE A 460 -21.69 12.83 16.03
C ILE A 460 -22.73 13.12 17.10
N GLU A 461 -23.24 12.07 17.71
CA GLU A 461 -24.14 12.18 18.86
C GLU A 461 -23.33 12.39 20.15
N SER A 462 -22.34 11.53 20.39
CA SER A 462 -21.45 11.63 21.53
C SER A 462 -20.05 11.08 21.20
N THR A 463 -19.05 11.50 21.97
CA THR A 463 -17.66 11.04 21.80
C THR A 463 -17.13 10.55 23.13
N GLN A 464 -16.78 9.27 23.18
CA GLN A 464 -16.01 8.66 24.26
C GLN A 464 -14.55 8.67 23.85
N ARG A 465 -13.74 9.35 24.67
CA ARG A 465 -12.28 9.29 24.58
C ARG A 465 -11.81 8.21 25.53
N PHE A 466 -10.98 7.31 25.05
CA PHE A 466 -10.19 6.50 25.96
C PHE A 466 -9.20 7.43 26.64
N HIS A 467 -9.46 7.79 27.88
CA HIS A 467 -8.39 8.25 28.73
C HIS A 467 -7.41 7.09 28.81
N THR A 468 -6.25 7.29 28.17
CA THR A 468 -5.12 6.47 28.53
C THR A 468 -4.84 6.91 29.95
N GLU A 469 -5.19 6.09 30.94
CA GLU A 469 -4.58 6.25 32.26
C GLU A 469 -3.09 6.47 32.01
N SER A 470 -2.45 7.37 32.75
CA SER A 470 -1.00 7.43 32.76
C SER A 470 -0.53 6.04 33.16
N ARG A 471 -0.28 5.18 32.18
CA ARG A 471 0.46 3.95 32.37
C ARG A 471 1.71 4.45 33.04
N GLN A 472 1.90 4.10 34.31
CA GLN A 472 3.24 3.83 34.77
C GLN A 472 3.77 2.87 33.72
N ARG A 473 4.61 3.38 32.81
CA ARG A 473 5.35 2.50 31.92
C ARG A 473 6.02 1.57 32.91
N GLU A 474 5.68 0.28 32.86
CA GLU A 474 6.52 -0.71 33.52
C GLU A 474 7.95 -0.31 33.14
N PRO A 475 8.84 -0.09 34.14
CA PRO A 475 10.19 0.35 33.85
C PRO A 475 10.73 -0.55 32.76
N ARG A 476 11.36 0.04 31.73
CA ARG A 476 11.86 -0.73 30.59
C ARG A 476 12.74 -1.84 31.14
N MET A 477 12.20 -3.06 31.20
CA MET A 477 12.99 -4.20 31.66
C MET A 477 14.20 -4.30 30.74
N THR A 478 15.38 -4.20 31.33
CA THR A 478 16.66 -4.50 30.71
C THR A 478 16.63 -5.93 30.17
N ASN A 479 17.50 -6.24 29.21
CA ASN A 479 17.59 -7.61 28.68
C ASN A 479 17.90 -8.62 29.80
N LYS A 480 18.61 -8.19 30.86
CA LYS A 480 18.89 -8.99 32.06
C LYS A 480 17.61 -9.31 32.84
N GLU A 481 16.72 -8.34 33.04
CA GLU A 481 15.43 -8.57 33.71
C GLU A 481 14.48 -9.43 32.87
N ARG A 482 14.46 -9.27 31.53
CA ARG A 482 13.68 -10.14 30.63
C ARG A 482 14.22 -11.56 30.57
N ARG A 483 15.55 -11.70 30.63
CA ARG A 483 16.22 -13.00 30.67
C ARG A 483 15.98 -13.68 32.00
N ASN A 484 16.11 -12.99 33.13
CA ASN A 484 15.79 -13.52 34.44
C ASN A 484 14.31 -13.93 34.54
N LYS A 485 13.39 -13.13 33.97
CA LYS A 485 11.97 -13.48 33.88
C LYS A 485 11.73 -14.75 33.05
N ARG A 486 12.40 -14.88 31.90
CA ARG A 486 12.36 -16.11 31.08
C ARG A 486 12.99 -17.32 31.75
N GLU A 487 14.13 -17.14 32.41
CA GLU A 487 14.80 -18.21 33.15
C GLU A 487 13.92 -18.66 34.35
N LEU A 488 13.23 -17.72 35.03
CA LEU A 488 12.21 -18.02 36.04
C LEU A 488 11.00 -18.76 35.46
N GLU A 489 10.50 -18.34 34.30
CA GLU A 489 9.38 -18.99 33.59
C GLU A 489 9.78 -20.39 33.08
N GLU A 490 11.01 -20.59 32.61
CA GLU A 490 11.56 -21.88 32.16
C GLU A 490 11.88 -22.82 33.33
N LEU A 491 12.36 -22.30 34.46
CA LEU A 491 12.54 -23.07 35.70
C LEU A 491 11.18 -23.50 36.29
N ALA A 492 10.18 -22.61 36.24
CA ALA A 492 8.80 -22.94 36.61
C ALA A 492 8.16 -23.97 35.65
N TYR A 493 8.61 -24.01 34.39
CA TYR A 493 8.15 -24.96 33.38
C TYR A 493 8.85 -26.33 33.47
N ILE A 494 10.13 -26.37 33.80
CA ILE A 494 10.92 -27.61 33.93
C ILE A 494 10.62 -28.35 35.25
N HIS A 495 10.07 -27.67 36.27
CA HIS A 495 9.65 -28.32 37.52
C HIS A 495 8.20 -28.02 37.85
N CYS A 496 7.27 -28.57 37.05
CA CYS A 496 5.85 -28.51 37.37
C CYS A 496 5.44 -29.59 38.38
N ILE A 497 6.01 -29.59 39.60
CA ILE A 497 5.33 -29.98 40.85
C ILE A 497 5.91 -29.13 42.02
N LYS A 498 5.18 -28.05 42.34
CA LYS A 498 5.06 -27.32 43.63
C LYS A 498 6.29 -26.57 44.21
N ASN A 499 6.10 -25.25 44.29
CA ASN A 499 6.80 -24.28 45.15
C ASN A 499 8.29 -24.02 44.85
N TRP A 500 8.58 -23.34 43.74
CA TRP A 500 9.87 -22.67 43.52
C TRP A 500 10.26 -21.78 44.72
N ASP A 501 9.27 -21.15 45.37
CA ASP A 501 9.43 -20.32 46.56
C ASP A 501 9.62 -21.10 47.86
N SER A 502 9.54 -22.44 47.87
CA SER A 502 9.87 -23.26 49.05
C SER A 502 11.33 -23.70 49.11
N TYR A 503 12.11 -23.48 48.05
CA TYR A 503 13.55 -23.75 48.05
C TYR A 503 14.31 -22.57 48.66
N SER A 504 15.28 -22.87 49.50
CA SER A 504 16.22 -21.87 50.03
C SER A 504 17.08 -21.28 48.90
N VAL A 505 17.61 -20.06 49.12
CA VAL A 505 18.45 -19.37 48.13
C VAL A 505 19.66 -20.21 47.73
N ASP A 506 20.23 -20.98 48.66
CA ASP A 506 21.39 -21.85 48.43
C ASP A 506 21.06 -23.04 47.52
N GLU A 507 19.88 -23.64 47.65
CA GLU A 507 19.44 -24.76 46.79
C GLU A 507 19.23 -24.31 45.34
N GLN A 508 18.68 -23.10 45.16
CA GLN A 508 18.55 -22.48 43.83
C GLN A 508 19.91 -22.19 43.19
N GLU A 509 20.92 -21.82 43.98
CA GLU A 509 22.26 -21.53 43.50
C GLU A 509 23.06 -22.80 43.16
N GLN A 510 22.87 -23.89 43.90
CA GLN A 510 23.45 -25.20 43.58
C GLN A 510 22.92 -25.77 42.26
N LEU A 511 21.62 -25.65 41.98
CA LEU A 511 21.01 -26.06 40.72
C LEU A 511 21.57 -25.26 39.52
N ARG A 512 21.75 -23.95 39.69
CA ARG A 512 22.39 -23.09 38.67
C ARG A 512 23.84 -23.48 38.40
N LYS A 513 24.58 -23.89 39.44
CA LYS A 513 25.98 -24.32 39.31
C LYS A 513 26.09 -25.66 38.56
N TRP A 514 25.26 -26.64 38.89
CA TRP A 514 25.23 -27.94 38.20
C TRP A 514 25.03 -27.80 36.69
N TYR A 515 24.08 -26.95 36.27
CA TYR A 515 23.79 -26.70 34.86
C TYR A 515 24.98 -26.09 34.09
N ARG A 516 25.76 -25.20 34.74
CA ARG A 516 26.95 -24.58 34.15
C ARG A 516 28.09 -25.60 33.99
N ASP A 517 28.28 -26.47 34.97
CA ASP A 517 29.35 -27.47 34.98
C ASP A 517 29.13 -28.59 33.95
N TYR A 518 27.87 -29.00 33.75
CA TYR A 518 27.49 -29.96 32.70
C TYR A 518 27.88 -29.47 31.29
N TYR A 519 27.70 -28.17 31.02
CA TYR A 519 27.99 -27.58 29.73
C TYR A 519 29.49 -27.36 29.47
N ALA A 520 30.28 -27.11 30.51
CA ALA A 520 31.72 -26.86 30.38
C ALA A 520 32.51 -28.13 29.99
N LYS A 521 32.16 -29.29 30.56
CA LYS A 521 32.86 -30.57 30.34
C LYS A 521 32.76 -31.08 28.88
N ASN A 522 31.65 -30.84 28.19
CA ASN A 522 31.44 -31.35 26.84
C ASN A 522 32.24 -30.60 25.75
N LYS A 523 32.75 -29.40 26.03
CA LYS A 523 33.38 -28.51 25.03
C LYS A 523 34.86 -28.82 24.72
N GLN A 524 35.58 -29.47 25.64
CA GLN A 524 36.99 -29.84 25.43
C GLN A 524 37.15 -31.11 24.59
N ALA A 525 36.23 -32.07 24.72
CA ALA A 525 36.26 -33.33 23.99
C ALA A 525 36.10 -33.13 22.47
N GLU A 526 35.27 -32.17 22.05
CA GLU A 526 35.06 -31.88 20.63
C GLU A 526 36.30 -31.27 19.94
N ARG A 527 37.07 -30.42 20.63
CA ARG A 527 38.22 -29.72 20.04
C ARG A 527 39.36 -30.66 19.62
N LYS A 528 39.54 -31.77 20.34
CA LYS A 528 40.56 -32.79 20.04
C LYS A 528 40.19 -33.57 18.78
N ARG A 529 38.92 -34.00 18.67
CA ARG A 529 38.39 -34.78 17.55
C ARG A 529 38.52 -34.07 16.20
N TYR A 530 38.32 -32.75 16.14
CA TYR A 530 38.44 -31.99 14.89
C TYR A 530 39.89 -31.85 14.39
N ARG A 531 40.87 -31.76 15.29
CA ARG A 531 42.29 -31.62 14.91
C ARG A 531 42.81 -32.87 14.20
N ASP A 532 42.38 -34.04 14.67
CA ASP A 532 42.83 -35.34 14.16
C ASP A 532 42.21 -35.66 12.78
N TYR A 533 40.97 -35.21 12.53
CA TYR A 533 40.26 -35.44 11.26
C TYR A 533 40.90 -34.74 10.05
N TYR A 534 41.38 -33.51 10.22
CA TYR A 534 41.97 -32.75 9.12
C TYR A 534 43.40 -33.18 8.78
N ALA A 535 44.17 -33.67 9.76
CA ALA A 535 45.49 -34.21 9.51
C ALA A 535 45.46 -35.45 8.60
N ALA A 536 44.45 -36.32 8.78
CA ALA A 536 44.32 -37.59 8.06
C ALA A 536 43.92 -37.47 6.57
N ASN A 537 43.30 -36.35 6.15
CA ASN A 537 42.70 -36.24 4.81
C ASN A 537 43.49 -35.37 3.81
N THR A 538 44.65 -34.86 4.21
CA THR A 538 45.44 -33.88 3.43
C THR A 538 45.96 -34.43 2.10
N GLU A 539 46.37 -35.71 2.04
CA GLU A 539 46.92 -36.29 0.80
C GLU A 539 45.84 -36.72 -0.20
N ALA A 540 44.65 -37.10 0.28
CA ALA A 540 43.52 -37.43 -0.58
C ALA A 540 43.00 -36.21 -1.37
N GLU A 541 43.11 -35.00 -0.81
CA GLU A 541 42.74 -33.76 -1.51
C GLU A 541 43.78 -33.34 -2.56
N LYS A 542 45.07 -33.57 -2.33
CA LYS A 542 46.12 -33.29 -3.32
C LYS A 542 46.02 -34.20 -4.55
N GLU A 543 45.67 -35.47 -4.37
CA GLU A 543 45.41 -36.43 -5.45
C GLU A 543 44.20 -36.02 -6.32
N ARG A 544 43.11 -35.57 -5.69
CA ARG A 544 41.92 -35.07 -6.42
C ARG A 544 42.23 -33.83 -7.27
N ALA A 545 43.06 -32.91 -6.76
CA ALA A 545 43.46 -31.72 -7.50
C ALA A 545 44.34 -32.03 -8.73
N LYS A 546 45.17 -33.08 -8.67
CA LYS A 546 45.97 -33.55 -9.82
C LYS A 546 45.08 -34.17 -10.91
N LYS A 547 44.08 -34.98 -10.54
CA LYS A 547 43.11 -35.58 -11.48
C LYS A 547 42.34 -34.52 -12.26
N TYR A 548 41.97 -33.42 -11.60
CA TYR A 548 41.23 -32.32 -12.22
C TYR A 548 42.05 -31.56 -13.28
N LYS A 549 43.38 -31.45 -13.13
CA LYS A 549 44.24 -30.78 -14.12
C LYS A 549 44.50 -31.60 -15.38
N LYS A 550 44.57 -32.93 -15.28
CA LYS A 550 44.75 -33.83 -16.43
C LYS A 550 43.55 -33.80 -17.39
N THR A 551 42.33 -33.79 -16.85
CA THR A 551 41.08 -33.80 -17.64
C THR A 551 40.91 -32.53 -18.50
N LYS A 552 41.46 -31.40 -18.06
CA LYS A 552 41.42 -30.12 -18.80
C LYS A 552 42.45 -30.02 -19.94
N GLN A 553 43.50 -30.83 -19.93
CA GLN A 553 44.50 -30.86 -21.02
C GLN A 553 44.06 -31.77 -22.18
N SER A 554 43.24 -32.80 -21.91
CA SER A 554 42.65 -33.64 -22.96
C SER A 554 41.52 -32.96 -23.73
N GLU A 555 40.84 -31.97 -23.13
CA GLU A 555 39.74 -31.24 -23.78
C GLU A 555 40.20 -30.09 -24.69
N ASN A 556 41.50 -29.74 -24.67
CA ASN A 556 42.06 -28.64 -25.48
C ASN A 556 42.90 -29.12 -26.69
N ASN A 557 43.02 -30.43 -26.92
CA ASN A 557 43.76 -31.02 -28.05
C ASN A 557 42.86 -31.86 -28.97
N VAL A 558 41.56 -31.58 -29.01
CA VAL A 558 40.60 -32.14 -29.99
C VAL A 558 40.01 -31.01 -30.83
#